data_AF-Q70HW3-F1
#
_entry.id   AF-Q70HW3-F1
#
_cell.length_a   1.000
_cell.length_b   1.000
_cell.length_c   1.000
_cell.angle_alpha   90.00
_cell.angle_beta   90.00
_cell.angle_gamma   90.00
#
_symmetry.space_group_name_H-M   'P 1'
#
loop_
_entity.id
_entity.type
_entity.pdbx_description
1 polymer ?
#
loop_
_entity_poly.entity_id
_entity_poly.type
_entity_poly.pdbx_seq_one_letter_code
_entity_poly.pdbx_strand_id
1 'polypeptide(L)'
;MDRPGFVAALVAGGVAGVSVDLILFPLDTIKTRLQSPQGFSKAGGFHGIYAGVPSAAIGSFPNAAAFFITYEYVKWFLHADSSSYLTPMKHMLAASAGEVVACLIRVPSEVVKQRAQVSASTRTFQIFSNILYEEGIQGLYRGYKSTVLREIPFSLVQFPLWESLKALWSWRQDHVVDSWQSAVCGAFAGGFAAAVTTPLDVAKTRITLAKAGSSTADGNVLSVLHGVWRSQGLAGLFAGVFPRMAAISLGGFIFLGAYDRTHSLLLEVGRKSP
;
A
#
# COMPACT_ATOMS: atom_id res chain seq x y z
N MET A 1 16.33 -22.46 13.96
CA MET A 1 16.34 -21.23 13.14
C MET A 1 17.78 -20.93 12.79
N ASP A 2 18.26 -21.36 11.63
CA ASP A 2 19.63 -21.04 11.21
C ASP A 2 19.74 -19.53 11.02
N ARG A 3 20.40 -18.88 11.98
CA ARG A 3 20.60 -17.42 12.05
C ARG A 3 21.01 -16.77 10.73
N PRO A 4 21.91 -17.33 9.89
CA PRO A 4 22.29 -16.68 8.64
C PRO A 4 21.15 -16.63 7.62
N GLY A 5 20.29 -17.65 7.55
CA GLY A 5 19.17 -17.67 6.61
C GLY A 5 18.08 -16.67 6.96
N PHE A 6 17.76 -16.54 8.25
CA PHE A 6 16.76 -15.57 8.71
C PHE A 6 17.20 -14.12 8.45
N VAL A 7 18.46 -13.78 8.76
CA VAL A 7 18.99 -12.43 8.51
C VAL A 7 19.05 -12.15 7.01
N ALA A 8 19.47 -13.13 6.20
CA ALA A 8 19.48 -12.98 4.74
C ALA A 8 18.07 -12.71 4.19
N ALA A 9 17.07 -13.47 4.63
CA ALA A 9 15.68 -13.27 4.22
C ALA A 9 15.13 -11.91 4.67
N LEU A 10 15.45 -11.47 5.89
CA LEU A 10 15.01 -10.17 6.42
C LEU A 10 15.63 -9.00 5.62
N VAL A 11 16.94 -9.04 5.37
CA VAL A 11 17.63 -8.02 4.57
C VAL A 11 17.15 -8.05 3.13
N ALA A 12 17.01 -9.23 2.52
CA ALA A 12 16.48 -9.37 1.17
C ALA A 12 15.06 -8.82 1.03
N GLY A 13 14.18 -9.11 2.00
CA GLY A 13 12.83 -8.56 2.07
C GLY A 13 12.82 -7.04 2.19
N GLY A 14 13.68 -6.48 3.05
CA GLY A 14 13.81 -5.03 3.22
C GLY A 14 14.31 -4.32 1.95
N VAL A 15 15.37 -4.85 1.32
CA VAL A 15 15.91 -4.32 0.07
C VAL A 15 14.91 -4.44 -1.06
N ALA A 16 14.19 -5.56 -1.16
CA ALA A 16 13.14 -5.76 -2.16
C ALA A 16 12.02 -4.74 -1.98
N GLY A 17 11.53 -4.55 -0.75
CA GLY A 17 10.49 -3.56 -0.44
C GLY A 17 10.91 -2.13 -0.82
N VAL A 18 12.11 -1.69 -0.41
CA VAL A 18 12.63 -0.36 -0.77
C VAL A 18 12.84 -0.23 -2.28
N SER A 19 13.32 -1.28 -2.95
CA SER A 19 13.51 -1.26 -4.41
C SER A 19 12.19 -1.08 -5.15
N VAL A 20 11.15 -1.80 -4.74
CA VAL A 20 9.79 -1.65 -5.29
C VAL A 20 9.28 -0.24 -5.08
N ASP A 21 9.39 0.26 -3.84
CA ASP A 21 8.93 1.60 -3.49
C ASP A 21 9.64 2.68 -4.31
N LEU A 22 10.95 2.57 -4.52
CA LEU A 22 11.73 3.52 -5.31
C LEU A 22 11.46 3.42 -6.82
N ILE A 23 11.35 2.22 -7.38
CA ILE A 23 11.10 2.01 -8.81
C ILE A 23 9.68 2.48 -9.17
N LEU A 24 8.70 2.23 -8.30
CA LEU A 24 7.30 2.57 -8.54
C LEU A 24 6.89 3.92 -7.97
N PHE A 25 7.76 4.60 -7.22
CA PHE A 25 7.49 5.93 -6.65
C PHE A 25 6.96 6.93 -7.69
N PRO A 26 7.51 6.99 -8.91
CA PRO A 26 7.00 7.90 -9.94
C PRO A 26 5.53 7.65 -10.27
N LEU A 27 5.09 6.38 -10.34
CA LEU A 27 3.69 6.03 -10.59
C LEU A 27 2.79 6.43 -9.43
N ASP A 28 3.25 6.26 -8.18
CA ASP A 28 2.50 6.70 -6.99
C ASP A 28 2.31 8.21 -6.98
N THR A 29 3.36 8.98 -7.29
CA THR A 29 3.28 10.44 -7.37
C THR A 29 2.38 10.90 -8.52
N ILE A 30 2.48 10.30 -9.70
CA ILE A 30 1.60 10.61 -10.84
C ILE A 30 0.13 10.34 -10.46
N LYS A 31 -0.14 9.19 -9.84
CA LYS A 31 -1.46 8.83 -9.32
C LYS A 31 -1.97 9.89 -8.34
N THR A 32 -1.19 10.19 -7.29
CA THR A 32 -1.60 11.18 -6.25
C THR A 32 -1.89 12.55 -6.87
N ARG A 33 -1.11 12.99 -7.85
CA ARG A 33 -1.32 14.27 -8.55
C ARG A 33 -2.59 14.28 -9.39
N LEU A 34 -2.85 13.19 -10.12
CA LEU A 34 -4.10 13.02 -10.89
C LEU A 34 -5.33 12.98 -10.00
N GLN A 35 -5.23 12.35 -8.83
CA GLN A 35 -6.31 12.25 -7.85
C GLN A 35 -6.52 13.55 -7.04
N SER A 36 -5.51 14.42 -7.00
CA SER A 36 -5.55 15.67 -6.26
C SER A 36 -6.69 16.59 -6.74
N PRO A 37 -7.32 17.37 -5.85
CA PRO A 37 -8.37 18.31 -6.26
C PRO A 37 -7.85 19.44 -7.16
N GLN A 38 -6.53 19.69 -7.15
CA GLN A 38 -5.87 20.75 -7.91
C GLN A 38 -5.63 20.34 -9.38
N GLY A 39 -5.64 19.04 -9.66
CA GLY A 39 -5.27 18.45 -10.96
C GLY A 39 -3.76 18.31 -11.15
N PHE A 40 -3.37 17.53 -12.16
CA PHE A 40 -1.99 17.09 -12.38
C PHE A 40 -0.98 18.23 -12.54
N SER A 41 -1.30 19.21 -13.40
CA SER A 41 -0.39 20.33 -13.70
C SER A 41 -0.15 21.21 -12.48
N LYS A 42 -1.21 21.62 -11.77
CA LYS A 42 -1.11 22.47 -10.57
C LYS A 42 -0.45 21.74 -9.39
N ALA A 43 -0.58 20.43 -9.32
CA ALA A 43 0.08 19.59 -8.31
C ALA A 43 1.56 19.29 -8.62
N GLY A 44 2.17 19.95 -9.62
CA GLY A 44 3.59 19.86 -9.95
C GLY A 44 3.92 19.02 -11.18
N GLY A 45 2.93 18.45 -11.88
CA GLY A 45 3.13 17.72 -13.14
C GLY A 45 4.12 16.55 -13.00
N PHE A 46 5.26 16.61 -13.69
CA PHE A 46 6.39 15.67 -13.57
C PHE A 46 7.56 16.22 -12.75
N HIS A 47 7.42 17.38 -12.10
CA HIS A 47 8.49 17.97 -11.32
C HIS A 47 8.54 17.37 -9.92
N GLY A 48 9.73 17.04 -9.40
CA GLY A 48 9.89 16.48 -8.06
C GLY A 48 9.11 15.19 -7.82
N ILE A 49 9.17 14.24 -8.77
CA ILE A 49 8.40 12.98 -8.74
C ILE A 49 8.73 12.11 -7.52
N TYR A 50 9.93 12.26 -6.96
CA TYR A 50 10.40 11.56 -5.76
C TYR A 50 10.16 12.34 -4.45
N ALA A 51 9.37 13.42 -4.49
CA ALA A 51 9.01 14.14 -3.27
C ALA A 51 8.16 13.26 -2.36
N GLY A 52 8.63 13.03 -1.14
CA GLY A 52 7.96 12.18 -0.14
C GLY A 52 8.62 10.82 0.09
N VAL A 53 9.64 10.42 -0.69
CA VAL A 53 10.40 9.18 -0.47
C VAL A 53 10.90 9.06 0.98
N PRO A 54 11.48 10.10 1.63
CA PRO A 54 11.94 9.96 3.00
C PRO A 54 10.83 9.59 3.98
N SER A 55 9.63 10.15 3.82
CA SER A 55 8.47 9.82 4.65
C SER A 55 8.07 8.37 4.49
N ALA A 56 7.96 7.91 3.24
CA ALA A 56 7.61 6.54 2.90
C ALA A 56 8.62 5.55 3.50
N ALA A 57 9.91 5.79 3.29
CA ALA A 57 10.98 4.93 3.78
C ALA A 57 10.99 4.83 5.32
N ILE A 58 10.84 5.97 6.02
CA ILE A 58 10.81 5.99 7.50
C ILE A 58 9.59 5.23 8.04
N GLY A 59 8.44 5.30 7.35
CA GLY A 59 7.22 4.63 7.78
C GLY A 59 7.15 3.15 7.45
N SER A 60 7.88 2.68 6.42
CA SER A 60 7.71 1.34 5.86
C SER A 60 8.10 0.23 6.83
N PHE A 61 9.30 0.32 7.43
CA PHE A 61 9.78 -0.69 8.37
C PHE A 61 8.94 -0.78 9.66
N PRO A 62 8.66 0.34 10.37
CA PRO A 62 7.82 0.28 11.56
C PRO A 62 6.39 -0.18 11.27
N ASN A 63 5.84 0.17 10.09
CA ASN A 63 4.55 -0.34 9.64
C ASN A 63 4.54 -1.87 9.50
N ALA A 64 5.53 -2.44 8.80
CA ALA A 64 5.65 -3.88 8.65
C ALA A 64 5.86 -4.58 10.01
N ALA A 65 6.71 -4.02 10.86
CA ALA A 65 6.94 -4.55 12.21
C ALA A 65 5.65 -4.58 13.04
N ALA A 66 4.89 -3.48 13.06
CA ALA A 66 3.61 -3.42 13.77
C ALA A 66 2.61 -4.44 13.22
N PHE A 67 2.48 -4.55 11.89
CA PHE A 67 1.62 -5.55 11.26
C PHE A 67 1.97 -6.97 11.73
N PHE A 68 3.23 -7.39 11.56
CA PHE A 68 3.64 -8.77 11.85
C PHE A 68 3.62 -9.09 13.34
N ILE A 69 4.03 -8.16 14.21
CA ILE A 69 3.95 -8.36 15.67
C ILE A 69 2.50 -8.57 16.10
N THR A 70 1.58 -7.71 15.65
CA THR A 70 0.16 -7.86 15.99
C THR A 70 -0.44 -9.11 15.36
N TYR A 71 -0.11 -9.42 14.11
CA TYR A 71 -0.57 -10.63 13.43
C TYR A 71 -0.19 -11.91 14.19
N GLU A 72 1.09 -12.06 14.56
CA GLU A 72 1.57 -13.22 15.31
C GLU A 72 0.98 -13.28 16.72
N TYR A 73 0.86 -12.14 17.40
CA TYR A 73 0.23 -12.08 18.72
C TYR A 73 -1.25 -12.52 18.69
N VAL A 74 -2.02 -12.04 17.71
CA VAL A 74 -3.44 -12.40 17.59
C VAL A 74 -3.61 -13.86 17.15
N LYS A 75 -2.76 -14.37 16.25
CA LYS A 75 -2.76 -15.81 15.91
C LYS A 75 -2.51 -16.67 17.14
N TRP A 76 -1.50 -16.30 17.94
CA TRP A 76 -1.16 -17.01 19.17
C TRP A 76 -2.34 -16.98 20.15
N PHE A 77 -2.95 -15.82 20.34
CA PHE A 77 -4.13 -15.66 21.20
C PHE A 77 -5.35 -16.46 20.73
N LEU A 78 -5.57 -16.58 19.42
CA LEU A 78 -6.69 -17.32 18.84
C LEU A 78 -6.41 -18.82 18.65
N HIS A 79 -5.22 -19.32 19.00
CA HIS A 79 -4.76 -20.68 18.70
C HIS A 79 -4.98 -21.04 17.22
N ALA A 80 -4.47 -20.20 16.32
CA ALA A 80 -4.64 -20.37 14.87
C ALA A 80 -3.92 -21.60 14.30
N ASP A 81 -2.91 -22.11 14.99
CA ASP A 81 -2.12 -23.27 14.56
C ASP A 81 -2.88 -24.61 14.69
N SER A 82 -3.98 -24.65 15.45
CA SER A 82 -4.82 -25.84 15.55
C SER A 82 -5.67 -26.00 14.29
N SER A 83 -5.56 -27.16 13.63
CA SER A 83 -6.30 -27.53 12.41
C SER A 83 -7.81 -27.64 12.67
N SER A 84 -8.47 -26.48 12.66
CA SER A 84 -9.91 -26.32 12.84
C SER A 84 -10.51 -25.74 11.56
N TYR A 85 -11.78 -26.03 11.29
CA TYR A 85 -12.52 -25.41 10.19
C TYR A 85 -12.53 -23.86 10.28
N LEU A 86 -12.28 -23.30 11.47
CA LEU A 86 -12.20 -21.85 11.72
C LEU A 86 -10.84 -21.22 11.45
N THR A 87 -9.81 -22.00 11.07
CA THR A 87 -8.45 -21.48 10.84
C THR A 87 -8.42 -20.29 9.87
N PRO A 88 -9.12 -20.31 8.70
CA PRO A 88 -9.16 -19.14 7.81
C PRO A 88 -9.73 -17.89 8.50
N MET A 89 -10.81 -18.04 9.28
CA MET A 89 -11.41 -16.91 10.01
C MET A 89 -10.45 -16.34 11.06
N LYS A 90 -9.70 -17.20 11.76
CA LYS A 90 -8.67 -16.76 12.72
C LYS A 90 -7.55 -15.97 12.05
N HIS A 91 -7.06 -16.45 10.89
CA HIS A 91 -6.06 -15.69 10.12
C HIS A 91 -6.61 -14.37 9.59
N MET A 92 -7.86 -14.32 9.16
CA MET A 92 -8.52 -13.07 8.74
C MET A 92 -8.64 -12.07 9.88
N LEU A 93 -9.01 -12.53 11.09
CA LEU A 93 -9.08 -11.67 12.28
C LEU A 93 -7.70 -11.16 12.69
N ALA A 94 -6.69 -12.03 12.69
CA ALA A 94 -5.31 -11.64 12.98
C ALA A 94 -4.77 -10.63 11.96
N ALA A 95 -5.01 -10.85 10.66
CA ALA A 95 -4.59 -9.93 9.60
C ALA A 95 -5.33 -8.58 9.71
N SER A 96 -6.63 -8.59 10.00
CA SER A 96 -7.42 -7.36 10.17
C SER A 96 -6.94 -6.55 11.37
N ALA A 97 -6.68 -7.20 12.51
CA ALA A 97 -6.12 -6.55 13.68
C ALA A 97 -4.71 -5.98 13.40
N GLY A 98 -3.88 -6.75 12.69
CA GLY A 98 -2.56 -6.30 12.22
C GLY A 98 -2.65 -5.05 11.35
N GLU A 99 -3.56 -5.00 10.37
CA GLU A 99 -3.74 -3.84 9.49
C GLU A 99 -4.23 -2.61 10.27
N VAL A 100 -5.14 -2.78 11.25
CA VAL A 100 -5.62 -1.68 12.11
C VAL A 100 -4.46 -1.07 12.90
N VAL A 101 -3.61 -1.88 13.52
CA VAL A 101 -2.45 -1.39 14.28
C VAL A 101 -1.41 -0.78 13.34
N ALA A 102 -1.14 -1.41 12.21
CA ALA A 102 -0.22 -0.91 11.20
C ALA A 102 -0.66 0.46 10.64
N CYS A 103 -1.97 0.66 10.46
CA CYS A 103 -2.54 1.96 10.04
C CYS A 103 -2.20 3.11 11.00
N LEU A 104 -1.96 2.85 12.30
CA LEU A 104 -1.55 3.89 13.24
C LEU A 104 -0.19 4.50 12.87
N ILE A 105 0.70 3.71 12.31
CA ILE A 105 2.03 4.14 11.87
C ILE A 105 1.98 4.62 10.42
N ARG A 106 1.27 3.88 9.57
CA ARG A 106 1.21 4.13 8.13
C ARG A 106 0.55 5.46 7.80
N VAL A 107 -0.58 5.77 8.43
CA VAL A 107 -1.41 6.92 8.04
C VAL A 107 -0.64 8.25 8.18
N PRO A 108 0.04 8.55 9.30
CA PRO A 108 0.87 9.76 9.40
C PRO A 108 1.95 9.86 8.32
N SER A 109 2.68 8.78 8.06
CA SER A 109 3.70 8.73 7.01
C SER A 109 3.09 8.96 5.62
N GLU A 110 1.91 8.40 5.38
CA GLU A 110 1.22 8.50 4.11
C GLU A 110 0.62 9.90 3.88
N VAL A 111 0.11 10.56 4.92
CA VAL A 111 -0.35 11.95 4.83
C VAL A 111 0.81 12.87 4.43
N VAL A 112 1.95 12.74 5.10
CA VAL A 112 3.15 13.53 4.79
C VAL A 112 3.65 13.23 3.38
N LYS A 113 3.70 11.94 2.99
CA LYS A 113 4.07 11.52 1.63
C LYS A 113 3.16 12.17 0.58
N GLN A 114 1.84 12.03 0.70
CA GLN A 114 0.90 12.54 -0.29
C GLN A 114 0.95 14.07 -0.39
N ARG A 115 1.09 14.77 0.74
CA ARG A 115 1.28 16.24 0.72
C ARG A 115 2.60 16.65 0.08
N ALA A 116 3.68 15.89 0.29
CA ALA A 116 4.96 16.11 -0.39
C ALA A 116 4.86 15.88 -1.91
N GLN A 117 4.10 14.88 -2.33
CA GLN A 117 3.89 14.57 -3.75
C GLN A 117 3.17 15.70 -4.50
N VAL A 118 2.26 16.44 -3.85
CA VAL A 118 1.55 17.59 -4.45
C VAL A 118 2.21 18.95 -4.22
N SER A 119 3.12 19.04 -3.25
CA SER A 119 3.86 20.26 -2.88
C SER A 119 5.36 20.03 -3.02
N ALA A 120 5.81 19.69 -4.23
CA ALA A 120 7.18 19.23 -4.50
C ALA A 120 8.28 20.25 -4.13
N SER A 121 7.95 21.54 -4.02
CA SER A 121 8.89 22.59 -3.61
C SER A 121 9.19 22.60 -2.10
N THR A 122 8.37 21.94 -1.29
CA THR A 122 8.46 22.01 0.18
C THR A 122 9.13 20.75 0.71
N ARG A 123 10.10 20.92 1.63
CA ARG A 123 10.80 19.79 2.25
C ARG A 123 9.83 18.96 3.10
N THR A 124 9.99 17.64 3.07
CA THR A 124 9.15 16.68 3.81
C THR A 124 9.04 17.01 5.31
N PHE A 125 10.15 17.41 5.95
CA PHE A 125 10.14 17.80 7.37
C PHE A 125 9.30 19.06 7.63
N GLN A 126 9.36 20.04 6.73
CA GLN A 126 8.57 21.26 6.85
C GLN A 126 7.08 20.96 6.65
N ILE A 127 6.72 20.05 5.74
CA ILE A 127 5.34 19.58 5.59
C ILE A 127 4.84 18.93 6.88
N PHE A 128 5.62 18.03 7.48
CA PHE A 128 5.28 17.40 8.75
C PHE A 128 5.09 18.43 9.88
N SER A 129 6.04 19.36 10.02
CA SER A 129 5.96 20.43 11.02
C SER A 129 4.74 21.32 10.81
N ASN A 130 4.41 21.68 9.57
CA ASN A 130 3.25 22.51 9.26
C ASN A 130 1.94 21.78 9.58
N ILE A 131 1.83 20.48 9.30
CA ILE A 131 0.64 19.69 9.68
C ILE A 131 0.46 19.72 11.20
N LEU A 132 1.52 19.44 11.96
CA LEU A 132 1.45 19.43 13.41
C LEU A 132 1.10 20.80 13.99
N TYR A 133 1.65 21.87 13.43
CA TYR A 133 1.40 23.22 13.91
C TYR A 133 0.00 23.73 13.56
N GLU A 134 -0.45 23.55 12.32
CA GLU A 134 -1.72 24.11 11.82
C GLU A 134 -2.93 23.21 12.11
N GLU A 135 -2.74 21.88 12.09
CA GLU A 135 -3.85 20.91 12.15
C GLU A 135 -3.76 19.96 13.34
N GLY A 136 -2.65 19.99 14.07
CA GLY A 136 -2.37 19.09 15.18
C GLY A 136 -2.24 17.63 14.75
N ILE A 137 -2.29 16.73 15.74
CA ILE A 137 -2.22 15.28 15.53
C ILE A 137 -3.40 14.79 14.67
N GLN A 138 -4.57 15.43 14.77
CA GLN A 138 -5.74 15.05 13.97
C GLN A 138 -5.49 15.21 12.46
N GLY A 139 -4.69 16.20 12.04
CA GLY A 139 -4.28 16.36 10.64
C GLY A 139 -3.51 15.16 10.10
N LEU A 140 -2.64 14.55 10.92
CA LEU A 140 -1.87 13.36 10.54
C LEU A 140 -2.75 12.11 10.40
N TYR A 141 -3.91 12.05 11.06
CA TYR A 141 -4.82 10.90 11.02
C TYR A 141 -6.10 11.13 10.20
N ARG A 142 -6.22 12.27 9.50
CA ARG A 142 -7.40 12.64 8.71
C ARG A 142 -7.80 11.57 7.68
N GLY A 143 -6.82 10.86 7.13
CA GLY A 143 -7.03 9.78 6.15
C GLY A 143 -7.32 8.40 6.76
N TYR A 144 -7.36 8.22 8.07
CA TYR A 144 -7.41 6.88 8.68
C TYR A 144 -8.68 6.11 8.29
N LYS A 145 -9.86 6.72 8.51
CA LYS A 145 -11.15 6.07 8.20
C LYS A 145 -11.30 5.76 6.71
N SER A 146 -10.92 6.69 5.84
CA SER A 146 -11.00 6.51 4.39
C SER A 146 -10.01 5.47 3.89
N THR A 147 -8.85 5.36 4.54
CA THR A 147 -7.86 4.32 4.26
C THR A 147 -8.42 2.94 4.57
N VAL A 148 -8.93 2.73 5.79
CA VAL A 148 -9.55 1.44 6.17
C VAL A 148 -10.71 1.08 5.24
N LEU A 149 -11.57 2.05 4.92
CA LEU A 149 -12.68 1.85 3.98
C LEU A 149 -12.22 1.50 2.56
N ARG A 150 -11.01 1.88 2.16
CA ARG A 150 -10.41 1.49 0.87
C ARG A 150 -9.81 0.08 0.92
N GLU A 151 -9.11 -0.27 2.00
CA GLU A 151 -8.42 -1.57 2.10
C GLU A 151 -9.39 -2.75 2.14
N ILE A 152 -10.53 -2.60 2.83
CA ILE A 152 -11.50 -3.70 2.99
C ILE A 152 -12.07 -4.13 1.62
N PRO A 153 -12.67 -3.24 0.81
CA PRO A 153 -13.16 -3.60 -0.52
C PRO A 153 -12.04 -4.05 -1.46
N PHE A 154 -10.84 -3.47 -1.35
CA PHE A 154 -9.71 -3.89 -2.18
C PHE A 154 -9.35 -5.35 -1.91
N SER A 155 -9.25 -5.74 -0.64
CA SER A 155 -8.94 -7.11 -0.23
C SER A 155 -10.07 -8.08 -0.61
N LEU A 156 -11.32 -7.68 -0.43
CA LEU A 156 -12.50 -8.50 -0.78
C LEU A 156 -12.61 -8.78 -2.29
N VAL A 157 -12.05 -7.92 -3.15
CA VAL A 157 -12.00 -8.19 -4.59
C VAL A 157 -10.72 -8.95 -4.96
N GLN A 158 -9.56 -8.54 -4.42
CA GLN A 158 -8.27 -9.10 -4.80
C GLN A 158 -8.14 -10.58 -4.43
N PHE A 159 -8.41 -10.96 -3.17
CA PHE A 159 -8.13 -12.33 -2.71
C PHE A 159 -9.02 -13.37 -3.40
N PRO A 160 -10.36 -13.23 -3.48
CA PRO A 160 -11.19 -14.21 -4.17
C PRO A 160 -10.85 -14.33 -5.65
N LEU A 161 -10.55 -13.20 -6.31
CA LEU A 161 -10.16 -13.21 -7.72
C LEU A 161 -8.80 -13.89 -7.91
N TRP A 162 -7.84 -13.65 -7.02
CA TRP A 162 -6.54 -14.31 -7.04
C TRP A 162 -6.66 -15.82 -6.85
N GLU A 163 -7.43 -16.29 -5.85
CA GLU A 163 -7.69 -17.70 -5.62
C GLU A 163 -8.40 -18.36 -6.81
N SER A 164 -9.41 -17.68 -7.38
CA SER A 164 -10.15 -18.19 -8.54
C SER A 164 -9.26 -18.34 -9.77
N LEU A 165 -8.38 -17.36 -10.04
CA LEU A 165 -7.42 -17.42 -11.15
C LEU A 165 -6.39 -18.53 -10.95
N LYS A 166 -5.87 -18.71 -9.73
CA LYS A 166 -4.95 -19.81 -9.40
C LYS A 166 -5.63 -21.17 -9.57
N ALA A 167 -6.85 -21.33 -9.08
CA ALA A 167 -7.62 -22.56 -9.20
C ALA A 167 -7.89 -22.92 -10.66
N LEU A 168 -8.29 -21.92 -11.47
CA LEU A 168 -8.52 -22.11 -12.91
C LEU A 168 -7.24 -22.51 -13.65
N TRP A 169 -6.11 -21.88 -13.33
CA TRP A 169 -4.82 -22.21 -13.95
C TRP A 169 -4.36 -23.60 -13.52
N SER A 170 -4.42 -23.91 -12.23
CA SER A 170 -4.05 -25.21 -11.68
C SER A 170 -4.87 -26.35 -12.31
N TRP A 171 -6.18 -26.15 -12.47
CA TRP A 171 -7.07 -27.08 -13.16
C TRP A 171 -6.68 -27.30 -14.64
N ARG A 172 -6.17 -26.26 -15.32
CA ARG A 172 -5.74 -26.37 -16.71
C ARG A 172 -4.43 -27.13 -16.92
N GLN A 173 -3.59 -27.23 -15.89
CA GLN A 173 -2.25 -27.83 -15.99
C GLN A 173 -2.10 -29.11 -15.16
N ASP A 174 -3.14 -29.54 -14.44
CA ASP A 174 -3.15 -30.71 -13.55
C ASP A 174 -2.04 -30.73 -12.47
N HIS A 175 -1.49 -29.56 -12.14
CA HIS A 175 -0.59 -29.38 -11.00
C HIS A 175 -0.80 -28.04 -10.31
N VAL A 176 -0.34 -27.94 -9.05
CA VAL A 176 -0.42 -26.71 -8.26
C VAL A 176 0.36 -25.61 -8.96
N VAL A 177 -0.17 -24.39 -8.95
CA VAL A 177 0.48 -23.23 -9.57
C VAL A 177 1.83 -22.93 -8.93
N ASP A 178 2.84 -22.69 -9.77
CA ASP A 178 4.15 -22.25 -9.33
C ASP A 178 4.09 -20.83 -8.72
N SER A 179 5.10 -20.46 -7.95
CA SER A 179 5.19 -19.13 -7.31
C SER A 179 5.08 -17.98 -8.33
N TRP A 180 5.68 -18.12 -9.52
CA TRP A 180 5.61 -17.10 -10.57
C TRP A 180 4.22 -17.04 -11.22
N GLN A 181 3.54 -18.18 -11.41
CA GLN A 181 2.16 -18.22 -11.93
C GLN A 181 1.20 -17.58 -10.94
N SER A 182 1.36 -17.88 -9.65
CA SER A 182 0.63 -17.25 -8.56
C SER A 182 0.84 -15.72 -8.53
N ALA A 183 2.06 -15.25 -8.78
CA ALA A 183 2.37 -13.83 -8.91
C ALA A 183 1.66 -13.18 -10.10
N VAL A 184 1.60 -13.84 -11.26
CA VAL A 184 0.85 -13.36 -12.44
C VAL A 184 -0.65 -13.26 -12.11
N CYS A 185 -1.25 -14.28 -11.50
CA CYS A 185 -2.63 -14.22 -11.04
C CYS A 185 -2.84 -13.06 -10.06
N GLY A 186 -1.90 -12.83 -9.15
CA GLY A 186 -1.93 -11.74 -8.19
C GLY A 186 -1.85 -10.35 -8.85
N ALA A 187 -1.04 -10.21 -9.90
CA ALA A 187 -0.90 -8.97 -10.66
C ALA A 187 -2.20 -8.62 -11.41
N PHE A 188 -2.89 -9.60 -11.99
CA PHE A 188 -4.20 -9.40 -12.63
C PHE A 188 -5.29 -9.10 -11.60
N ALA A 189 -5.38 -9.91 -10.54
CA ALA A 189 -6.37 -9.72 -9.50
C ALA A 189 -6.22 -8.38 -8.78
N GLY A 190 -4.98 -8.00 -8.45
CA GLY A 190 -4.64 -6.72 -7.83
C GLY A 190 -4.91 -5.53 -8.75
N GLY A 191 -4.58 -5.64 -10.05
CA GLY A 191 -4.90 -4.63 -11.05
C GLY A 191 -6.41 -4.41 -11.19
N PHE A 192 -7.19 -5.48 -11.29
CA PHE A 192 -8.65 -5.40 -11.37
C PHE A 192 -9.27 -4.83 -10.07
N ALA A 193 -8.81 -5.30 -8.90
CA ALA A 193 -9.22 -4.75 -7.61
C ALA A 193 -8.87 -3.26 -7.50
N ALA A 194 -7.72 -2.83 -8.02
CA ALA A 194 -7.38 -1.42 -8.10
C ALA A 194 -8.35 -0.65 -9.00
N ALA A 195 -8.70 -1.16 -10.18
CA ALA A 195 -9.67 -0.50 -11.04
C ALA A 195 -11.00 -0.26 -10.31
N VAL A 196 -11.59 -1.31 -9.74
CA VAL A 196 -12.88 -1.25 -9.03
C VAL A 196 -12.85 -0.30 -7.83
N THR A 197 -11.75 -0.29 -7.08
CA THR A 197 -11.63 0.53 -5.87
C THR A 197 -11.02 1.92 -6.10
N THR A 198 -10.76 2.31 -7.35
CA THR A 198 -10.17 3.63 -7.65
C THR A 198 -11.02 4.80 -7.14
N PRO A 199 -12.36 4.77 -7.21
CA PRO A 199 -13.18 5.83 -6.63
C PRO A 199 -12.91 6.04 -5.14
N LEU A 200 -12.76 4.96 -4.36
CA LEU A 200 -12.43 5.03 -2.93
C LEU A 200 -11.03 5.59 -2.69
N ASP A 201 -10.06 5.23 -3.54
CA ASP A 201 -8.70 5.76 -3.48
C ASP A 201 -8.67 7.27 -3.77
N VAL A 202 -9.42 7.74 -4.78
CA VAL A 202 -9.61 9.18 -5.06
C VAL A 202 -10.17 9.91 -3.85
N ALA A 203 -11.22 9.37 -3.23
CA ALA A 203 -11.82 9.99 -2.05
C ALA A 203 -10.83 10.05 -0.88
N LYS A 204 -10.11 8.95 -0.61
CA LYS A 204 -9.08 8.90 0.42
C LYS A 204 -7.96 9.91 0.18
N THR A 205 -7.46 10.02 -1.05
CA THR A 205 -6.43 11.00 -1.42
C THR A 205 -6.94 12.43 -1.25
N ARG A 206 -8.16 12.75 -1.67
CA ARG A 206 -8.73 14.09 -1.50
C ARG A 206 -8.95 14.46 -0.03
N ILE A 207 -9.40 13.53 0.81
CA ILE A 207 -9.55 13.74 2.26
C ILE A 207 -8.19 13.99 2.91
N THR A 208 -7.16 13.23 2.51
CA THR A 208 -5.80 13.35 3.05
C THR A 208 -5.14 14.69 2.66
N LEU A 209 -5.42 15.17 1.46
CA LEU A 209 -4.94 16.44 0.93
C LEU A 209 -5.81 17.65 1.31
N ALA A 210 -6.98 17.43 1.93
CA ALA A 210 -7.87 18.51 2.34
C ALA A 210 -7.19 19.39 3.40
N LYS A 211 -7.40 20.71 3.32
CA LYS A 211 -6.96 21.65 4.37
C LYS A 211 -7.91 21.57 5.55
N ALA A 212 -7.41 21.85 6.76
CA ALA A 212 -8.26 21.95 7.94
C ALA A 212 -9.40 22.96 7.70
N GLY A 213 -10.62 22.58 8.10
CA GLY A 213 -11.82 23.41 7.97
C GLY A 213 -12.58 23.29 6.64
N SER A 214 -12.12 22.53 5.65
CA SER A 214 -12.93 22.23 4.47
C SER A 214 -13.93 21.10 4.73
N SER A 215 -15.08 21.08 4.05
CA SER A 215 -16.06 19.98 4.18
C SER A 215 -15.51 18.61 3.78
N THR A 216 -14.48 18.57 2.93
CA THR A 216 -13.70 17.38 2.60
C THR A 216 -12.81 16.89 3.74
N ALA A 217 -12.48 17.75 4.71
CA ALA A 217 -11.67 17.40 5.87
C ALA A 217 -12.43 16.58 6.91
N ASP A 218 -13.77 16.61 6.89
CA ASP A 218 -14.64 15.82 7.77
C ASP A 218 -14.52 14.31 7.56
N GLY A 219 -13.86 13.90 6.47
CA GLY A 219 -13.54 12.49 6.20
C GLY A 219 -14.72 11.65 5.72
N ASN A 220 -15.87 12.27 5.42
CA ASN A 220 -17.02 11.57 4.86
C ASN A 220 -16.75 11.18 3.39
N VAL A 221 -16.44 9.91 3.17
CA VAL A 221 -16.10 9.38 1.84
C VAL A 221 -17.22 9.58 0.83
N LEU A 222 -18.49 9.43 1.24
CA LEU A 222 -19.63 9.59 0.33
C LEU A 222 -19.81 11.04 -0.12
N SER A 223 -19.60 12.02 0.78
CA SER A 223 -19.69 13.43 0.41
C SER A 223 -18.57 13.81 -0.56
N VAL A 224 -17.35 13.30 -0.33
CA VAL A 224 -16.21 13.54 -1.23
C VAL A 224 -16.46 12.90 -2.60
N LEU A 225 -16.93 11.65 -2.65
CA LEU A 225 -17.29 10.96 -3.90
C LEU A 225 -18.36 11.72 -4.68
N HIS A 226 -19.43 12.18 -3.99
CA HIS A 226 -20.48 12.97 -4.61
C HIS A 226 -19.95 14.30 -5.15
N GLY A 227 -19.06 14.97 -4.40
CA GLY A 227 -18.38 16.19 -4.83
C GLY A 227 -17.48 15.98 -6.06
N VAL A 228 -16.74 14.86 -6.13
CA VAL A 228 -15.93 14.50 -7.30
C VAL A 228 -16.84 14.23 -8.51
N TRP A 229 -17.89 13.46 -8.32
CA TRP A 229 -18.85 13.15 -9.38
C TRP A 229 -19.47 14.42 -9.97
N ARG A 230 -19.93 15.35 -9.11
CA ARG A 230 -20.52 16.61 -9.59
C ARG A 230 -19.53 17.53 -10.31
N SER A 231 -18.26 17.54 -9.89
CA SER A 231 -17.27 18.47 -10.45
C SER A 231 -16.55 17.93 -11.68
N GLN A 232 -16.30 16.63 -11.75
CA GLN A 232 -15.44 15.99 -12.77
C GLN A 232 -16.03 14.70 -13.37
N GLY A 233 -17.18 14.25 -12.89
CA GLY A 233 -17.84 13.03 -13.38
C GLY A 233 -17.01 11.76 -13.16
N LEU A 234 -17.23 10.78 -14.06
CA LEU A 234 -16.53 9.50 -14.05
C LEU A 234 -15.01 9.65 -14.21
N ALA A 235 -14.56 10.61 -15.03
CA ALA A 235 -13.13 10.85 -15.24
C ALA A 235 -12.43 11.24 -13.93
N GLY A 236 -13.10 12.01 -13.06
CA GLY A 236 -12.59 12.35 -11.73
C GLY A 236 -12.55 11.16 -10.78
N LEU A 237 -13.58 10.30 -10.79
CA LEU A 237 -13.64 9.11 -9.93
C LEU A 237 -12.61 8.02 -10.30
N PHE A 238 -12.22 7.95 -11.57
CA PHE A 238 -11.21 7.00 -12.06
C PHE A 238 -9.87 7.68 -12.36
N ALA A 239 -9.65 8.89 -11.83
CA ALA A 239 -8.40 9.60 -12.00
C ALA A 239 -7.24 8.78 -11.40
N GLY A 240 -6.20 8.55 -12.21
CA GLY A 240 -5.03 7.77 -11.79
C GLY A 240 -5.22 6.25 -11.79
N VAL A 241 -6.32 5.72 -12.34
CA VAL A 241 -6.56 4.25 -12.42
C VAL A 241 -5.40 3.52 -13.11
N PHE A 242 -4.90 4.04 -14.23
CA PHE A 242 -3.82 3.42 -15.00
C PHE A 242 -2.50 3.35 -14.21
N PRO A 243 -1.96 4.47 -13.67
CA PRO A 243 -0.79 4.41 -12.78
C PRO A 243 -0.96 3.45 -11.61
N ARG A 244 -2.16 3.38 -11.03
CA ARG A 244 -2.46 2.49 -9.90
C ARG A 244 -2.41 1.02 -10.31
N MET A 245 -3.07 0.66 -11.41
CA MET A 245 -3.04 -0.71 -11.94
C MET A 245 -1.61 -1.11 -12.29
N ALA A 246 -0.88 -0.26 -13.00
CA ALA A 246 0.51 -0.52 -13.38
C ALA A 246 1.40 -0.73 -12.15
N ALA A 247 1.28 0.12 -11.12
CA ALA A 247 2.06 -0.03 -9.89
C ALA A 247 1.79 -1.37 -9.19
N ILE A 248 0.52 -1.77 -9.04
CA ILE A 248 0.19 -3.04 -8.37
C ILE A 248 0.62 -4.24 -9.20
N SER A 249 0.36 -4.22 -10.51
CA SER A 249 0.73 -5.33 -11.39
C SER A 249 2.24 -5.50 -11.51
N LEU A 250 3.02 -4.41 -11.55
CA LEU A 250 4.48 -4.46 -11.63
C LEU A 250 5.15 -4.73 -10.27
N GLY A 251 4.54 -4.29 -9.16
CA GLY A 251 5.13 -4.38 -7.82
C GLY A 251 5.47 -5.80 -7.41
N GLY A 252 4.61 -6.77 -7.71
CA GLY A 252 4.88 -8.17 -7.40
C GLY A 252 6.13 -8.73 -8.12
N PHE A 253 6.29 -8.41 -9.41
CA PHE A 253 7.44 -8.87 -10.19
C PHE A 253 8.75 -8.22 -9.72
N ILE A 254 8.71 -6.91 -9.46
CA ILE A 254 9.89 -6.18 -8.96
C ILE A 254 10.29 -6.71 -7.58
N PHE A 255 9.31 -6.97 -6.70
CA PHE A 255 9.56 -7.50 -5.38
C PHE A 255 10.25 -8.86 -5.44
N LEU A 256 9.69 -9.81 -6.20
CA LEU A 256 10.25 -11.15 -6.32
C LEU A 256 11.65 -11.11 -6.95
N GLY A 257 11.83 -10.36 -8.04
CA GLY A 257 13.14 -10.25 -8.69
C GLY A 257 14.20 -9.64 -7.77
N ALA A 258 13.86 -8.60 -7.01
CA ALA A 258 14.77 -7.98 -6.06
C ALA A 258 15.05 -8.88 -4.85
N TYR A 259 14.03 -9.59 -4.34
CA TYR A 259 14.16 -10.54 -3.24
C TYR A 259 15.10 -11.69 -3.61
N ASP A 260 14.84 -12.37 -4.73
CA ASP A 260 15.62 -13.52 -5.17
C ASP A 260 17.09 -13.14 -5.42
N ARG A 261 17.32 -11.98 -6.04
CA ARG A 261 18.68 -11.50 -6.31
C ARG A 261 19.43 -11.18 -5.02
N THR A 262 18.79 -10.48 -4.09
CA THR A 262 19.42 -10.08 -2.83
C THR A 262 19.64 -11.29 -1.91
N HIS A 263 18.64 -12.17 -1.81
CA HIS A 263 18.73 -13.38 -1.01
C HIS A 263 19.84 -14.31 -1.50
N SER A 264 19.95 -14.53 -2.82
CA SER A 264 21.00 -15.36 -3.42
C SER A 264 22.39 -14.79 -3.15
N LEU A 265 22.57 -13.48 -3.32
CA LEU A 265 23.84 -12.79 -3.04
C LEU A 265 24.24 -12.91 -1.56
N LEU A 266 23.30 -12.73 -0.64
CA LEU A 266 23.57 -12.83 0.80
C LEU A 266 23.94 -14.25 1.22
N LEU A 267 23.30 -15.27 0.65
CA LEU A 267 23.66 -16.66 0.90
C LEU A 267 25.04 -17.00 0.32
N GLU A 268 25.38 -16.52 -0.87
CA GLU A 268 26.72 -16.70 -1.45
C GLU A 268 27.82 -16.05 -0.60
N VAL A 269 27.58 -14.83 -0.10
CA VAL A 269 28.51 -14.13 0.80
C VAL A 269 28.63 -14.88 2.12
N GLY A 270 27.51 -15.33 2.70
CA GLY A 270 27.52 -16.11 3.95
C GLY A 270 28.26 -17.44 3.82
N ARG A 271 28.30 -18.05 2.62
CA ARG A 271 29.05 -19.28 2.34
C ARG A 271 30.54 -19.05 2.10
N LYS A 272 30.95 -17.81 1.79
CA LYS A 272 32.35 -17.40 1.56
C LYS A 272 33.03 -16.83 2.81
N SER A 273 32.29 -16.55 3.88
CA SER A 273 32.88 -16.17 5.16
C SER A 273 33.45 -17.41 5.87
N PRO A 274 34.75 -17.44 6.21
CA PRO A 274 35.43 -18.57 6.85
C PRO A 274 34.96 -18.83 8.29
#